data_AF-W1YTE1-F1
#
_entry.id   AF-W1YTE1-F1
#
_cell.length_a   1.000
_cell.length_b   1.000
_cell.length_c   1.000
_cell.angle_alpha   90.00
_cell.angle_beta   90.00
_cell.angle_gamma   90.00
#
_symmetry.space_group_name_H-M   'P 1'
#
loop_
_entity.id
_entity.type
_entity.pdbx_description
1 polymer ?
#
loop_
_entity_poly.entity_id
_entity_poly.type
_entity_poly.pdbx_seq_one_letter_code
_entity_poly.pdbx_strand_id
1 'polypeptide(L)' 'GDTVTTAARPAAEPLAGYQDPKPMVFSGLFPVDGSDFPALRDALDKLKLNDAALTYEPETSVALGFGFRCG' A
#
# COMPACT_ATOMS: atom_id res chain seq x y z
N GLY A 1 3.96 16.38 6.51
CA GLY A 1 2.68 15.70 6.81
C GLY A 1 1.55 16.57 6.31
N ASP A 2 0.36 16.02 6.16
CA ASP A 2 -0.80 16.81 5.73
C ASP A 2 -1.17 17.91 6.75
N THR A 3 -1.88 18.94 6.30
CA THR A 3 -2.29 20.08 7.15
C THR A 3 -3.75 19.95 7.55
N VAL A 4 -4.00 19.72 8.85
CA VAL A 4 -5.36 19.72 9.41
C VAL A 4 -5.70 21.11 9.93
N THR A 5 -6.80 21.70 9.45
CA THR A 5 -7.32 23.01 9.90
C THR A 5 -8.81 22.95 10.21
N THR A 6 -9.34 23.95 10.92
CA THR A 6 -10.77 23.95 11.30
C THR A 6 -11.65 24.38 10.13
N ALA A 7 -12.78 23.70 9.92
CA ALA A 7 -13.72 24.03 8.85
C ALA A 7 -14.34 25.44 9.02
N ALA A 8 -14.58 25.87 10.26
CA ALA A 8 -15.20 27.17 10.55
C ALA A 8 -14.23 28.36 10.38
N ARG A 9 -12.92 28.14 10.55
CA ARG A 9 -11.86 29.12 10.31
C ARG A 9 -10.65 28.40 9.72
N PRO A 10 -10.61 28.21 8.40
CA PRO A 10 -9.50 27.53 7.76
C PRO A 10 -8.23 28.38 7.85
N ALA A 11 -7.09 27.70 7.89
CA ALA A 11 -5.78 28.33 7.72
C ALA A 11 -5.69 28.92 6.30
N ALA A 12 -5.04 30.09 6.18
CA ALA A 12 -4.91 30.76 4.90
C ALA A 12 -4.06 29.96 3.90
N GLU A 13 -3.06 29.23 4.40
CA GLU A 13 -2.15 28.40 3.60
C GLU A 13 -1.85 27.08 4.32
N PRO A 14 -1.73 25.96 3.60
CA PRO A 14 -1.25 24.71 4.16
C PRO A 14 0.26 24.78 4.46
N LEU A 15 0.75 23.93 5.35
CA LEU A 15 2.18 23.81 5.65
C LEU A 15 2.93 23.30 4.41
N ALA A 16 4.04 23.96 4.07
CA ALA A 16 4.87 23.56 2.94
C ALA A 16 5.60 22.23 3.19
N GLY A 17 5.86 21.48 2.12
CA GLY A 17 6.80 20.35 2.11
C GLY A 17 6.21 18.96 2.34
N TYR A 18 4.88 18.81 2.42
CA TYR A 18 4.28 17.47 2.36
C TYR A 18 4.11 17.00 0.93
N GLN A 19 4.48 15.75 0.68
CA GLN A 19 4.26 15.04 -0.57
C GLN A 19 3.79 13.63 -0.22
N ASP A 20 2.88 13.10 -1.03
CA ASP A 20 2.45 11.71 -0.88
C ASP A 20 3.64 10.75 -1.02
N PRO A 21 3.70 9.70 -0.19
CA PRO A 21 4.74 8.69 -0.30
C PRO A 21 4.68 8.04 -1.69
N LYS A 22 5.79 8.13 -2.43
CA LYS A 22 5.95 7.46 -3.73
C LYS A 22 6.65 6.12 -3.50
N PRO A 23 6.05 5.00 -3.90
CA PRO A 23 6.71 3.70 -3.92
C PRO A 23 8.03 3.76 -4.72
N MET A 24 9.15 3.46 -4.08
CA MET A 24 10.49 3.52 -4.71
C MET A 24 11.03 2.14 -5.09
N VAL A 25 10.52 1.07 -4.46
CA VAL A 25 10.97 -0.31 -4.65
C VAL A 25 9.75 -1.21 -4.75
N PHE A 26 9.71 -2.08 -5.75
CA PHE A 26 8.65 -3.06 -5.92
C PHE A 26 9.22 -4.48 -5.73
N SER A 27 8.45 -5.35 -5.09
CA SER A 27 8.77 -6.76 -4.91
C SER A 27 7.56 -7.64 -5.20
N GLY A 28 7.77 -8.75 -5.91
CA GLY A 28 6.73 -9.76 -6.16
C GLY A 28 6.69 -10.78 -5.01
N LEU A 29 5.56 -10.86 -4.32
CA LEU A 29 5.29 -11.83 -3.26
C LEU A 29 4.44 -12.96 -3.81
N PHE A 30 4.98 -14.17 -3.80
CA PHE A 30 4.30 -15.38 -4.25
C PHE A 30 4.26 -16.39 -3.11
N PRO A 31 3.09 -16.97 -2.80
CA PRO A 31 3.00 -18.03 -1.81
C PRO A 31 3.66 -19.31 -2.35
N VAL A 32 4.25 -20.11 -1.46
CA VAL A 32 4.87 -21.39 -1.84
C VAL A 32 3.82 -22.44 -2.21
N ASP A 33 2.67 -22.41 -1.52
CA ASP A 33 1.47 -23.18 -1.85
C ASP A 33 0.39 -22.24 -2.40
N GLY A 34 -0.22 -22.62 -3.54
CA GLY A 34 -1.32 -21.86 -4.13
C GLY A 34 -2.57 -21.79 -3.25
N SER A 35 -2.72 -22.71 -2.29
CA SER A 35 -3.82 -22.68 -1.31
C SER A 35 -3.73 -21.49 -0.34
N ASP A 36 -2.53 -20.94 -0.12
CA ASP A 36 -2.28 -19.82 0.79
C ASP A 36 -2.52 -18.44 0.15
N PHE A 37 -2.85 -18.38 -1.14
CA PHE A 37 -3.11 -17.11 -1.82
C PHE A 37 -4.18 -16.23 -1.12
N PRO A 38 -5.33 -16.77 -0.67
CA PRO A 38 -6.31 -15.99 0.08
C PRO A 38 -5.78 -15.52 1.45
N ALA A 39 -4.95 -16.33 2.11
CA ALA A 39 -4.35 -15.98 3.40
C ALA A 39 -3.31 -14.85 3.25
N LEU A 40 -2.50 -14.91 2.19
CA LEU A 40 -1.54 -13.85 1.84
C LEU A 40 -2.27 -12.53 1.55
N ARG A 41 -3.38 -12.59 0.82
CA ARG A 41 -4.23 -11.41 0.57
C ARG A 41 -4.75 -10.79 1.86
N ASP A 42 -5.36 -11.59 2.73
CA ASP A 42 -5.90 -11.13 4.01
C ASP A 42 -4.80 -10.55 4.93
N ALA A 43 -3.60 -11.12 4.88
CA ALA A 43 -2.44 -10.58 5.59
C ALA A 43 -1.99 -9.21 5.04
N LEU A 44 -1.94 -9.04 3.71
CA LEU A 44 -1.61 -7.75 3.07
C LEU A 44 -2.69 -6.69 3.35
N ASP A 45 -3.96 -7.07 3.34
CA ASP A 45 -5.07 -6.19 3.71
C ASP A 45 -4.94 -5.69 5.16
N LYS A 46 -4.61 -6.58 6.10
CA LYS A 46 -4.35 -6.20 7.50
C LYS A 46 -3.14 -5.30 7.65
N LEU A 47 -2.08 -5.53 6.87
CA LEU A 47 -0.88 -4.68 6.91
C LEU A 47 -1.18 -3.29 6.35
N LYS A 48 -1.97 -3.20 5.27
CA LYS A 48 -2.39 -1.94 4.64
C LYS A 48 -3.17 -1.02 5.59
N LEU A 49 -3.88 -1.57 6.59
CA LEU A 49 -4.56 -0.77 7.60
C LEU A 49 -3.59 0.05 8.48
N ASN A 50 -2.37 -0.45 8.68
CA ASN A 50 -1.36 0.22 9.50
C ASN A 50 -0.34 1.00 8.66
N ASP A 51 -0.09 0.55 7.42
CA ASP A 51 0.87 1.16 6.52
C ASP A 51 0.18 1.87 5.34
N ALA A 52 0.07 3.19 5.44
CA ALA A 52 -0.53 4.02 4.39
C ALA A 52 0.31 4.06 3.10
N ALA A 53 1.62 3.81 3.18
CA ALA A 53 2.52 3.85 2.02
C ALA A 53 2.50 2.54 1.22
N LEU A 54 2.20 1.40 1.86
CA LEU A 54 2.15 0.11 1.20
C LEU A 54 1.10 0.08 0.08
N THR A 55 1.50 -0.14 -1.15
CA THR A 55 0.61 -0.44 -2.28
C THR A 55 0.83 -1.89 -2.70
N TYR A 56 -0.24 -2.59 -3.07
CA TYR A 56 -0.10 -3.93 -3.60
C TYR A 56 -1.17 -4.19 -4.65
N GLU A 57 -0.83 -5.00 -5.66
CA GLU A 57 -1.74 -5.39 -6.73
C GLU A 57 -1.56 -6.87 -7.09
N PRO A 58 -2.62 -7.58 -7.50
CA PRO A 58 -2.50 -8.97 -7.93
C PRO A 58 -1.61 -9.09 -9.16
N GLU A 59 -0.66 -10.02 -9.13
CA GLU A 59 0.24 -10.32 -10.23
C GLU A 59 0.22 -11.83 -10.53
N THR A 60 0.22 -12.19 -11.82
CA THR A 60 0.28 -13.59 -12.25
C THR A 60 1.58 -13.87 -12.99
N SER A 61 2.33 -14.85 -12.52
CA SER A 61 3.57 -15.31 -13.14
C SER A 61 3.39 -16.71 -13.72
N VAL A 62 3.99 -16.95 -14.88
CA VAL A 62 3.95 -18.26 -15.57
C VAL A 62 4.70 -19.33 -14.76
N ALA A 63 5.75 -18.94 -14.03
CA ALA A 63 6.58 -19.86 -13.26
C ALA A 63 6.16 -19.99 -11.78
N LEU A 64 5.62 -18.91 -11.21
CA LEU A 64 5.33 -18.83 -9.76
C LEU A 64 3.83 -18.83 -9.44
N GLY A 65 2.96 -18.79 -10.45
CA GLY A 65 1.51 -18.78 -10.26
C GLY A 65 0.98 -17.41 -9.83
N PHE A 66 0.01 -17.41 -8.92
CA PHE A 66 -0.69 -16.21 -8.45
C PHE A 66 0.04 -15.58 -7.26
N GLY A 67 0.31 -14.28 -7.30
CA GLY A 67 0.94 -13.53 -6.23
C GLY A 67 0.50 -12.07 -6.20
N PHE A 68 1.30 -11.24 -5.54
CA PHE A 68 1.06 -9.80 -5.39
C PHE A 68 2.35 -9.01 -5.64
N ARG A 69 2.26 -7.98 -6.45
CA ARG A 69 3.32 -6.96 -6.56
C ARG A 69 3.10 -5.93 -5.48
N CYS A 70 4.05 -5.80 -4.56
CA CYS A 70 4.00 -4.84 -3.44
C CYS A 70 5.03 -3.73 -3.65
N GLY A 71 4.67 -2.48 -3.35
CA GLY A 71 5.55 -1.31 -3.44
C GLY A 71 5.13 -0.17 -2.52
#